data_AF-Q3SED9-F1
#
_entry.id   AF-Q3SED9-F1
#
_cell.length_a   1.000
_cell.length_b   1.000
_cell.length_c   1.000
_cell.angle_alpha   90.00
_cell.angle_beta   90.00
_cell.angle_gamma   90.00
#
_symmetry.space_group_name_H-M   'P 1'
#
loop_
_entity.id
_entity.type
_entity.pdbx_description
1 polymer ?
#
loop_
_entity_poly.entity_id
_entity_poly.type
_entity_poly.pdbx_seq_one_letter_code
_entity_poly.pdbx_strand_id
1 'polypeptide(L)'
;MFNQSSKSTSLKQPLPIIQQNIEKSVYESQIYESIADSQPGSEIQALIQQKKIQDQKPIYLNIMVVGQSGLGKSTFIDVLLKKKLGTGQIIRDSTLQIQEIQGQIYNNDLSLNIKFIDTPGFRHQYGLRSWLKLLSTYIHNQFNTYKLRQTQQYESKEKFQQLSQQDLDERVHVCLYFFSGPRIQAEDLQALKKISGLVNVIPILAKGDSYTKNEIIQLKQQFNDLISEYHIDLFKCQCNNSYQEKGQFGITPPYVIISSIEQFQVGNHFIYGRKFPWGICDIFNPQHSDLSILYKLLIGHYCFELISLTEYLYNKYEQKEKEKLKLQLSNQNWLRNLLRYFFNL
;
A
#
# COMPACT_ATOMS: atom_id res chain seq x y z
N MET A 1 -49.56 28.36 13.00
CA MET A 1 -49.38 27.22 13.92
C MET A 1 -48.38 26.27 13.29
N PHE A 2 -47.30 26.01 14.03
CA PHE A 2 -46.11 25.26 13.62
C PHE A 2 -46.33 23.73 13.67
N ASN A 3 -45.50 23.02 12.87
CA ASN A 3 -44.94 21.68 13.11
C ASN A 3 -45.88 20.46 12.98
N GLN A 4 -45.46 19.29 12.46
CA GLN A 4 -44.15 18.83 12.03
C GLN A 4 -44.30 17.56 11.16
N SER A 5 -43.48 17.50 10.11
CA SER A 5 -43.18 16.30 9.33
C SER A 5 -42.33 15.32 10.15
N SER A 6 -42.81 14.09 10.36
CA SER A 6 -42.01 12.99 10.92
C SER A 6 -41.15 12.34 9.84
N LYS A 7 -39.94 12.87 9.64
CA LYS A 7 -38.85 12.11 8.98
C LYS A 7 -38.26 11.16 10.02
N SER A 8 -38.51 9.87 9.85
CA SER A 8 -37.81 8.81 10.58
C SER A 8 -36.35 8.74 10.12
N THR A 9 -35.46 9.49 10.77
CA THR A 9 -34.02 9.28 10.70
C THR A 9 -33.67 8.04 11.51
N SER A 10 -33.58 6.89 10.85
CA SER A 10 -32.94 5.70 11.42
C SER A 10 -31.47 6.02 11.70
N LEU A 11 -31.11 6.13 12.98
CA LEU A 11 -29.73 6.20 13.44
C LEU A 11 -28.98 4.97 12.91
N LYS A 12 -28.09 5.18 11.94
CA LYS A 12 -27.16 4.17 11.46
C LYS A 12 -26.30 3.73 12.65
N GLN A 13 -26.41 2.48 13.09
CA GLN A 13 -25.49 1.91 14.07
C GLN A 13 -24.22 1.45 13.33
N PRO A 14 -23.05 2.05 13.58
CA PRO A 14 -21.79 1.57 13.02
C PRO A 14 -21.35 0.26 13.71
N LEU A 15 -20.30 -0.36 13.14
CA LEU A 15 -19.66 -1.63 13.52
C LEU A 15 -19.62 -1.92 15.03
N PRO A 16 -19.65 -3.19 15.48
CA PRO A 16 -19.80 -3.57 16.87
C PRO A 16 -18.71 -2.90 17.70
N ILE A 17 -19.15 -1.98 18.55
CA ILE A 17 -18.30 -1.21 19.43
C ILE A 17 -18.18 -1.97 20.75
N ILE A 18 -17.01 -1.80 21.39
CA ILE A 18 -16.78 -2.08 22.80
C ILE A 18 -17.79 -1.26 23.62
N GLN A 19 -18.95 -1.85 23.95
CA GLN A 19 -19.93 -1.22 24.84
C GLN A 19 -19.30 -1.14 26.23
N GLN A 20 -19.35 0.05 26.86
CA GLN A 20 -18.72 0.32 28.16
C GLN A 20 -19.25 -0.54 29.33
N ASN A 21 -20.17 -1.48 29.10
CA ASN A 21 -20.77 -2.34 30.14
C ASN A 21 -20.99 -3.81 29.72
N ILE A 22 -20.20 -4.37 28.81
CA ILE A 22 -20.18 -5.84 28.59
C ILE A 22 -18.87 -6.42 29.14
N GLU A 23 -19.01 -7.44 29.99
CA GLU A 23 -18.02 -8.16 30.79
C GLU A 23 -16.54 -7.90 30.46
N LYS A 24 -15.86 -7.19 31.37
CA LYS A 24 -14.40 -6.95 31.35
C LYS A 24 -13.58 -8.20 31.03
N SER A 25 -14.05 -9.40 31.39
CA SER A 25 -13.37 -10.68 31.17
C SER A 25 -13.27 -11.12 29.70
N VAL A 26 -14.29 -10.83 28.86
CA VAL A 26 -14.29 -11.22 27.44
C VAL A 26 -13.45 -10.25 26.59
N TYR A 27 -13.45 -8.96 26.96
CA TYR A 27 -12.59 -7.97 26.33
C TYR A 27 -11.13 -8.08 26.76
N GLU A 28 -10.86 -8.37 28.03
CA GLU A 28 -9.50 -8.64 28.50
C GLU A 28 -8.90 -9.84 27.76
N SER A 29 -9.64 -10.93 27.55
CA SER A 29 -9.16 -12.11 26.80
C SER A 29 -8.87 -11.82 25.31
N GLN A 30 -9.73 -11.06 24.61
CA GLN A 30 -9.47 -10.65 23.22
C GLN A 30 -8.29 -9.66 23.10
N ILE A 31 -8.12 -8.80 24.11
CA ILE A 31 -6.95 -7.92 24.24
C ILE A 31 -5.69 -8.78 24.45
N TYR A 32 -5.71 -9.78 25.34
CA TYR A 32 -4.58 -10.69 25.58
C TYR A 32 -4.16 -11.49 24.32
N GLU A 33 -5.09 -11.97 23.49
CA GLU A 33 -4.77 -12.63 22.22
C GLU A 33 -4.16 -11.64 21.19
N SER A 34 -4.74 -10.44 21.07
CA SER A 34 -4.19 -9.39 20.18
C SER A 34 -2.82 -8.85 20.63
N ILE A 35 -2.52 -8.95 21.94
CA ILE A 35 -1.24 -8.58 22.56
C ILE A 35 -0.20 -9.71 22.44
N ALA A 36 -0.60 -10.98 22.51
CA ALA A 36 0.32 -12.11 22.31
C ALA A 36 0.88 -12.13 20.87
N ASP A 37 0.07 -11.74 19.89
CA ASP A 37 0.50 -11.58 18.49
C ASP A 37 1.22 -10.26 18.19
N SER A 38 1.45 -9.42 19.21
CA SER A 38 2.05 -8.08 19.08
C SER A 38 3.57 -8.05 19.30
N GLN A 39 4.22 -9.20 19.52
CA GLN A 39 5.66 -9.31 19.34
C GLN A 39 5.96 -9.20 17.83
N PRO A 40 6.88 -8.33 17.36
CA PRO A 40 7.28 -8.23 15.95
C PRO A 40 7.97 -9.51 15.40
N GLY A 41 7.84 -10.66 16.07
CA GLY A 41 8.55 -11.89 15.75
C GLY A 41 7.85 -12.77 14.73
N SER A 42 6.52 -12.89 14.73
CA SER A 42 5.81 -13.91 13.93
C SER A 42 5.83 -13.60 12.43
N GLU A 43 5.66 -12.32 12.06
CA GLU A 43 5.70 -11.87 10.66
C GLU A 43 7.11 -12.01 10.08
N ILE A 44 8.12 -11.65 10.89
CA ILE A 44 9.52 -11.77 10.51
C ILE A 44 9.95 -13.25 10.47
N GLN A 45 9.39 -14.13 11.30
CA GLN A 45 9.68 -15.57 11.23
C GLN A 45 9.20 -16.18 9.91
N ALA A 46 8.01 -15.81 9.43
CA ALA A 46 7.54 -16.22 8.10
C ALA A 46 8.50 -15.73 7.00
N LEU A 47 8.94 -14.46 7.09
CA LEU A 47 9.96 -13.92 6.21
C LEU A 47 11.31 -14.64 6.31
N ILE A 48 11.75 -15.00 7.50
CA ILE A 48 13.01 -15.72 7.73
C ILE A 48 12.92 -17.12 7.12
N GLN A 49 11.78 -17.82 7.24
CA GLN A 49 11.57 -19.11 6.58
C GLN A 49 11.66 -18.99 5.05
N GLN A 50 11.05 -17.95 4.48
CA GLN A 50 11.15 -17.67 3.04
C GLN A 50 12.57 -17.21 2.65
N LYS A 51 13.26 -16.44 3.50
CA LYS A 51 14.64 -15.97 3.30
C LYS A 51 15.67 -17.10 3.43
N LYS A 52 15.44 -18.15 4.22
CA LYS A 52 16.34 -19.32 4.21
C LYS A 52 16.45 -19.98 2.82
N ILE A 53 15.54 -19.64 1.91
CA ILE A 53 15.50 -20.08 0.51
C ILE A 53 16.23 -19.09 -0.43
N GLN A 54 16.47 -17.83 -0.01
CA GLN A 54 17.09 -16.77 -0.83
C GLN A 54 18.20 -16.05 -0.03
N ASP A 55 19.44 -16.05 -0.54
CA ASP A 55 20.69 -15.51 0.04
C ASP A 55 20.59 -14.39 1.12
N GLN A 56 21.60 -14.34 2.01
CA GLN A 56 21.69 -13.48 3.21
C GLN A 56 21.67 -11.94 3.01
N LYS A 57 21.23 -11.42 1.86
CA LYS A 57 21.17 -9.99 1.54
C LYS A 57 20.09 -9.23 2.35
N PRO A 58 20.25 -7.91 2.54
CA PRO A 58 19.17 -7.06 3.07
C PRO A 58 17.97 -7.05 2.13
N ILE A 59 16.76 -7.07 2.67
CA ILE A 59 15.51 -7.01 1.89
C ILE A 59 15.04 -5.56 1.85
N TYR A 60 14.64 -5.07 0.68
CA TYR A 60 14.06 -3.74 0.50
C TYR A 60 12.59 -3.86 0.09
N LEU A 61 11.70 -3.19 0.80
CA LEU A 61 10.27 -3.14 0.52
C LEU A 61 9.79 -1.68 0.42
N ASN A 62 9.70 -1.17 -0.81
CA ASN A 62 9.18 0.15 -1.11
C ASN A 62 7.66 0.11 -1.37
N ILE A 63 6.89 0.79 -0.52
CA ILE A 63 5.42 0.85 -0.50
C ILE A 63 4.99 2.27 -0.86
N MET A 64 4.30 2.44 -1.98
CA MET A 64 3.70 3.73 -2.36
C MET A 64 2.24 3.79 -1.90
N VAL A 65 1.86 4.90 -1.26
CA VAL A 65 0.49 5.12 -0.79
C VAL A 65 -0.16 6.20 -1.66
N VAL A 66 -1.23 5.84 -2.36
CA VAL A 66 -1.91 6.71 -3.33
C VAL A 66 -3.41 6.78 -3.04
N GLY A 67 -4.07 7.83 -3.53
CA GLY A 67 -5.52 7.98 -3.42
C GLY A 67 -5.94 9.43 -3.23
N GLN A 68 -7.24 9.64 -3.09
CA GLN A 68 -7.81 10.98 -2.87
C GLN A 68 -7.21 11.66 -1.62
N SER A 69 -7.18 13.00 -1.63
CA SER A 69 -6.83 13.78 -0.44
C SER A 69 -7.84 13.55 0.69
N GLY A 70 -7.38 13.59 1.95
CA GLY A 70 -8.25 13.45 3.12
C GLY A 70 -8.72 12.03 3.44
N LEU A 71 -8.08 10.99 2.88
CA LEU A 71 -8.36 9.57 3.18
C LEU A 71 -7.51 8.98 4.31
N GLY A 72 -6.62 9.75 4.93
CA GLY A 72 -5.76 9.25 6.02
C GLY A 72 -4.48 8.53 5.57
N LYS A 73 -4.02 8.74 4.32
CA LYS A 73 -2.78 8.14 3.77
C LYS A 73 -1.55 8.39 4.64
N SER A 74 -1.29 9.66 4.97
CA SER A 74 -0.15 10.05 5.81
C SER A 74 -0.28 9.50 7.23
N THR A 75 -1.50 9.56 7.79
CA THR A 75 -1.83 8.99 9.10
C THR A 75 -1.58 7.48 9.14
N PHE A 76 -1.92 6.74 8.08
CA PHE A 76 -1.63 5.32 7.95
C PHE A 76 -0.12 5.04 8.04
N ILE A 77 0.69 5.82 7.30
CA ILE A 77 2.15 5.70 7.33
C ILE A 77 2.69 6.01 8.74
N ASP A 78 2.24 7.10 9.37
CA ASP A 78 2.69 7.49 10.71
C ASP A 78 2.36 6.43 11.76
N VAL A 79 1.18 5.81 11.70
CA VAL A 79 0.76 4.78 12.65
C VAL A 79 1.62 3.52 12.51
N LEU A 80 1.89 3.10 11.27
CA LEU A 80 2.76 1.95 11.02
C LEU A 80 4.19 2.21 11.47
N LEU A 81 4.74 3.40 11.19
CA LEU A 81 6.08 3.78 11.62
C LEU A 81 6.20 3.84 13.13
N LYS A 82 5.29 4.54 13.81
CA LYS A 82 5.34 4.68 15.28
C LYS A 82 5.22 3.34 15.98
N LYS A 83 4.23 2.51 15.60
CA LYS A 83 3.95 1.27 16.35
C LYS A 83 4.93 0.15 16.04
N LYS A 84 5.36 0.01 14.78
CA LYS A 84 6.14 -1.16 14.35
C LYS A 84 7.61 -0.84 14.05
N LEU A 85 7.97 0.43 13.82
CA LEU A 85 9.33 0.84 13.44
C LEU A 85 10.02 1.75 14.47
N GLY A 86 9.31 2.22 15.51
CA GLY A 86 9.87 2.99 16.61
C GLY A 86 10.41 4.39 16.22
N THR A 87 10.16 4.83 14.98
CA THR A 87 10.63 6.12 14.47
C THR A 87 9.62 7.23 14.82
N GLY A 88 10.15 8.36 15.30
CA GLY A 88 9.40 9.47 15.88
C GLY A 88 8.43 10.18 14.94
N GLN A 89 7.56 11.00 15.53
CA GLN A 89 6.55 11.79 14.84
C GLN A 89 7.16 12.68 13.75
N ILE A 90 6.78 12.46 12.49
CA ILE A 90 6.97 13.45 11.44
C ILE A 90 5.75 14.37 11.50
N ILE A 91 5.93 15.61 11.94
CA ILE A 91 4.91 16.64 11.80
C ILE A 91 4.80 16.90 10.29
N ARG A 92 3.67 16.52 9.70
CA ARG A 92 3.43 16.70 8.26
C ARG A 92 2.45 17.84 8.04
N ASP A 93 2.91 18.85 7.31
CA ASP A 93 2.02 19.75 6.59
C ASP A 93 1.34 18.99 5.44
N SER A 94 0.32 19.61 4.82
CA SER A 94 -0.37 19.03 3.66
C SER A 94 0.64 18.46 2.66
N THR A 95 0.48 17.20 2.23
CA THR A 95 1.36 16.56 1.25
C THR A 95 1.20 17.24 -0.12
N LEU A 96 2.04 18.26 -0.37
CA LEU A 96 2.10 19.00 -1.64
C LEU A 96 2.99 18.27 -2.67
N GLN A 97 3.94 17.47 -2.19
CA GLN A 97 4.91 16.75 -3.00
C GLN A 97 5.05 15.31 -2.51
N ILE A 98 5.65 14.46 -3.35
CA ILE A 98 5.98 13.09 -2.96
C ILE A 98 7.03 13.14 -1.84
N GLN A 99 6.77 12.44 -0.74
CA GLN A 99 7.69 12.33 0.39
C GLN A 99 8.06 10.88 0.61
N GLU A 100 9.33 10.63 0.92
CA GLU A 100 9.87 9.30 1.16
C GLU A 100 10.26 9.16 2.62
N ILE A 101 9.77 8.12 3.27
CA ILE A 101 10.03 7.87 4.69
C ILE A 101 10.48 6.43 4.84
N GLN A 102 11.63 6.25 5.49
CA GLN A 102 12.24 4.95 5.64
C GLN A 102 12.15 4.49 7.10
N GLY A 103 11.97 3.18 7.28
CA GLY A 103 12.13 2.50 8.55
C GLY A 103 12.82 1.18 8.34
N GLN A 104 13.50 0.69 9.37
CA GLN A 104 14.27 -0.54 9.31
C GLN A 104 13.81 -1.48 10.41
N ILE A 105 13.64 -2.74 10.06
CA ILE A 105 13.35 -3.82 10.99
C ILE A 105 14.57 -4.74 11.01
N TYR A 106 15.17 -4.92 12.18
CA TYR A 106 16.29 -5.81 12.40
C TYR A 106 15.85 -6.99 13.27
N ASN A 107 16.15 -8.21 12.81
CA ASN A 107 15.97 -9.42 13.60
C ASN A 107 17.12 -10.37 13.30
N ASN A 108 18.13 -10.43 14.17
CA ASN A 108 19.36 -11.24 14.17
C ASN A 108 20.00 -11.57 12.79
N ASP A 109 19.32 -12.33 11.92
CA ASP A 109 19.76 -12.76 10.59
C ASP A 109 19.09 -12.02 9.40
N LEU A 110 18.15 -11.11 9.67
CA LEU A 110 17.33 -10.43 8.67
C LEU A 110 17.26 -8.92 8.93
N SER A 111 17.72 -8.14 7.95
CA SER A 111 17.47 -6.71 7.82
C SER A 111 16.43 -6.46 6.74
N LEU A 112 15.28 -5.89 7.14
CA LEU A 112 14.22 -5.46 6.25
C LEU A 112 14.13 -3.93 6.26
N ASN A 113 14.43 -3.31 5.13
CA ASN A 113 14.32 -1.88 4.91
C ASN A 113 12.97 -1.60 4.26
N ILE A 114 12.08 -0.88 4.96
CA ILE A 114 10.77 -0.49 4.47
C ILE A 114 10.81 0.99 4.12
N LYS A 115 10.43 1.34 2.88
CA LYS A 115 10.32 2.73 2.43
C LYS A 115 8.86 3.02 2.09
N PHE A 116 8.24 3.93 2.82
CA PHE A 116 6.93 4.47 2.48
C PHE A 116 7.07 5.70 1.59
N ILE A 117 6.36 5.72 0.47
CA ILE A 117 6.29 6.83 -0.47
C ILE A 117 4.90 7.46 -0.33
N ASP A 118 4.81 8.57 0.40
CA ASP A 118 3.59 9.34 0.58
C ASP A 118 3.38 10.24 -0.63
N THR A 119 2.16 10.26 -1.19
CA THR A 119 1.86 11.00 -2.42
C THR A 119 0.74 12.03 -2.21
N PRO A 120 0.81 13.19 -2.91
CA PRO A 120 -0.27 14.16 -2.88
C PRO A 120 -1.56 13.53 -3.42
N GLY A 121 -2.71 13.95 -2.90
CA GLY A 121 -4.01 13.47 -3.40
C GLY A 121 -4.55 14.30 -4.57
N PHE A 122 -5.34 13.66 -5.43
CA PHE A 122 -5.74 14.21 -6.75
C PHE A 122 -6.99 15.11 -6.75
N ARG A 123 -7.61 15.49 -5.62
CA ARG A 123 -8.86 16.30 -5.67
C ARG A 123 -8.73 17.76 -5.25
N HIS A 124 -7.65 18.15 -4.58
CA HIS A 124 -7.49 19.54 -4.13
C HIS A 124 -6.52 20.37 -4.97
N GLN A 125 -5.59 19.74 -5.70
CA GLN A 125 -4.49 20.45 -6.37
C GLN A 125 -4.22 20.01 -7.81
N TYR A 126 -4.46 18.75 -8.14
CA TYR A 126 -4.14 18.19 -9.45
C TYR A 126 -5.41 17.68 -10.11
N GLY A 127 -5.56 17.78 -11.43
CA GLY A 127 -6.53 16.94 -12.13
C GLY A 127 -6.04 15.48 -12.15
N LEU A 128 -6.97 14.52 -12.25
CA LEU A 128 -6.65 13.07 -12.32
C LEU A 128 -5.52 12.76 -13.32
N ARG A 129 -5.55 13.39 -14.50
CA ARG A 129 -4.52 13.19 -15.54
C ARG A 129 -3.13 13.65 -15.11
N SER A 130 -3.02 14.83 -14.50
CA SER A 130 -1.74 15.37 -14.03
C SER A 130 -1.20 14.57 -12.86
N TRP A 131 -2.08 14.14 -11.96
CA TRP A 131 -1.73 13.28 -10.84
C TRP A 131 -1.21 11.91 -11.31
N LEU A 132 -1.91 11.27 -12.26
CA LEU A 132 -1.45 10.00 -12.84
C LEU A 132 -0.10 10.14 -13.56
N LYS A 133 0.13 11.28 -14.23
CA LYS A 133 1.43 11.58 -14.85
C LYS A 133 2.53 11.71 -13.80
N LEU A 134 2.25 12.38 -12.69
CA LEU A 134 3.20 12.52 -11.58
C LEU A 134 3.59 11.16 -11.01
N LEU A 135 2.60 10.29 -10.76
CA LEU A 135 2.85 8.93 -10.27
C LEU A 135 3.64 8.09 -11.29
N SER A 136 3.22 8.08 -12.56
CA SER A 136 3.91 7.29 -13.58
C SER A 136 5.34 7.75 -13.79
N THR A 137 5.58 9.07 -13.77
CA THR A 137 6.92 9.64 -13.92
C THR A 137 7.81 9.22 -12.77
N TYR A 138 7.31 9.27 -11.53
CA TYR A 138 8.06 8.80 -10.37
C TYR A 138 8.41 7.30 -10.49
N ILE A 139 7.45 6.42 -10.82
CA ILE A 139 7.70 4.97 -10.95
C ILE A 139 8.73 4.68 -12.05
N HIS A 140 8.59 5.31 -13.22
CA HIS A 140 9.54 5.17 -14.31
C HIS A 140 10.94 5.68 -13.95
N ASN A 141 11.03 6.78 -13.19
CA ASN A 141 12.31 7.27 -12.70
C ASN A 141 12.98 6.24 -11.78
N GLN A 142 12.24 5.58 -10.89
CA GLN A 142 12.82 4.52 -10.06
C GLN A 142 13.33 3.34 -10.89
N PHE A 143 12.60 2.93 -11.93
CA PHE A 143 13.11 1.91 -12.87
C PHE A 143 14.38 2.36 -13.60
N ASN A 144 14.45 3.61 -14.03
CA ASN A 144 15.63 4.16 -14.70
C ASN A 144 16.83 4.24 -13.75
N THR A 145 16.63 4.67 -12.50
CA THR A 145 17.68 4.70 -11.47
C THR A 145 18.21 3.29 -11.20
N TYR A 146 17.32 2.30 -11.07
CA TYR A 146 17.70 0.90 -10.90
C TYR A 146 18.56 0.40 -12.08
N LYS A 147 18.14 0.69 -13.32
CA LYS A 147 18.89 0.33 -14.53
C LYS A 147 20.29 0.97 -14.58
N LEU A 148 20.39 2.25 -14.24
CA LEU A 148 21.67 2.97 -14.22
C LEU A 148 22.64 2.33 -13.22
N ARG A 149 22.15 1.95 -12.03
CA ARG A 149 22.96 1.26 -11.02
C ARG A 149 23.44 -0.11 -11.52
N GLN A 150 22.55 -0.90 -12.10
CA GLN A 150 22.91 -2.19 -12.69
C GLN A 150 24.02 -2.03 -13.75
N THR A 151 23.91 -1.03 -14.63
CA THR A 151 24.92 -0.77 -15.68
C THR A 151 26.28 -0.36 -15.09
N GLN A 152 26.29 0.53 -14.10
CA GLN A 152 27.51 0.97 -13.40
C GLN A 152 28.22 -0.17 -12.67
N GLN A 153 27.46 -1.12 -12.10
CA GLN A 153 28.02 -2.32 -11.48
C GLN A 153 28.75 -3.21 -12.50
N TYR A 154 28.24 -3.33 -13.74
CA TYR A 154 28.89 -4.12 -14.79
C TYR A 154 30.18 -3.48 -15.30
N GLU A 155 30.23 -2.15 -15.40
CA GLU A 155 31.40 -1.41 -15.92
C GLU A 155 32.54 -1.32 -14.90
N SER A 156 32.23 -1.36 -13.59
CA SER A 156 33.22 -1.16 -12.50
C SER A 156 33.74 -2.47 -11.89
N LYS A 157 33.75 -3.59 -12.64
CA LYS A 157 34.15 -4.92 -12.17
C LYS A 157 35.55 -5.00 -11.52
N GLU A 158 36.45 -4.04 -11.76
CA GLU A 158 37.78 -3.99 -11.13
C GLU A 158 37.83 -3.36 -9.72
N LYS A 159 36.80 -2.60 -9.30
CA LYS A 159 36.70 -1.99 -7.94
C LYS A 159 35.74 -2.74 -7.01
N PHE A 160 35.50 -4.02 -7.29
CA PHE A 160 34.42 -4.81 -6.70
C PHE A 160 34.58 -5.15 -5.21
N GLN A 161 35.79 -5.04 -4.63
CA GLN A 161 36.04 -5.48 -3.25
C GLN A 161 35.82 -4.41 -2.18
N GLN A 162 35.63 -3.14 -2.54
CA GLN A 162 35.44 -2.05 -1.56
C GLN A 162 34.08 -1.36 -1.63
N LEU A 163 33.30 -1.63 -2.68
CA LEU A 163 31.90 -1.21 -2.80
C LEU A 163 30.98 -2.38 -2.45
N SER A 164 31.08 -2.86 -1.21
CA SER A 164 29.97 -3.56 -0.53
C SER A 164 28.77 -2.64 -0.27
N GLN A 165 28.62 -1.57 -1.07
CA GLN A 165 27.57 -0.58 -0.98
C GLN A 165 26.36 -1.08 -1.77
N GLN A 166 25.68 -2.02 -1.12
CA GLN A 166 24.23 -2.21 -1.09
C GLN A 166 23.51 -2.23 -2.46
N ASP A 167 23.00 -3.42 -2.81
CA ASP A 167 21.92 -3.64 -3.79
C ASP A 167 20.62 -2.94 -3.31
N LEU A 168 20.63 -1.60 -3.27
CA LEU A 168 19.51 -0.76 -2.89
C LEU A 168 18.47 -0.79 -4.01
N ASP A 169 17.49 -1.69 -3.88
CA ASP A 169 16.31 -1.68 -4.72
C ASP A 169 15.41 -0.50 -4.32
N GLU A 170 15.29 0.48 -5.22
CA GLU A 170 14.45 1.69 -5.04
C GLU A 170 13.14 1.61 -5.82
N ARG A 171 12.91 0.51 -6.55
CA ARG A 171 11.71 0.32 -7.35
C ARG A 171 10.50 0.22 -6.43
N VAL A 172 9.37 0.75 -6.88
CA VAL A 172 8.13 0.65 -6.12
C VAL A 172 7.61 -0.79 -6.23
N HIS A 173 7.55 -1.51 -5.10
CA HIS A 173 7.12 -2.91 -5.10
C HIS A 173 5.60 -3.04 -5.05
N VAL A 174 4.95 -2.18 -4.27
CA VAL A 174 3.50 -2.21 -4.07
C VAL A 174 2.94 -0.80 -3.95
N CYS A 175 1.74 -0.64 -4.47
CA CYS A 175 0.95 0.57 -4.41
C CYS A 175 -0.34 0.29 -3.64
N LEU A 176 -0.50 0.92 -2.47
CA LEU A 176 -1.72 0.88 -1.68
C LEU A 176 -2.65 1.98 -2.18
N TYR A 177 -3.73 1.59 -2.87
CA TYR A 177 -4.69 2.53 -3.44
C TYR A 177 -5.85 2.77 -2.47
N PHE A 178 -5.86 3.95 -1.83
CA PHE A 178 -6.90 4.37 -0.90
C PHE A 178 -8.07 4.98 -1.65
N PHE A 179 -9.27 4.46 -1.40
CA PHE A 179 -10.53 5.02 -1.87
C PHE A 179 -11.56 5.04 -0.74
N SER A 180 -12.62 5.83 -0.90
CA SER A 180 -13.74 5.88 0.03
C SER A 180 -15.01 6.32 -0.67
N GLY A 181 -16.15 5.97 -0.08
CA GLY A 181 -17.48 6.30 -0.55
C GLY A 181 -18.37 5.06 -0.50
N PRO A 182 -19.69 5.24 -0.62
CA PRO A 182 -20.62 4.12 -0.68
C PRO A 182 -20.41 3.23 -1.92
N ARG A 183 -19.75 3.78 -2.95
CA ARG A 183 -19.37 3.09 -4.20
C ARG A 183 -18.03 3.61 -4.66
N ILE A 184 -17.28 2.77 -5.39
CA ILE A 184 -16.07 3.21 -6.08
C ILE A 184 -16.43 4.23 -7.18
N GLN A 185 -15.61 5.27 -7.30
CA GLN A 185 -15.85 6.33 -8.27
C GLN A 185 -15.20 5.99 -9.62
N ALA A 186 -15.72 6.56 -10.70
CA ALA A 186 -15.16 6.36 -12.04
C ALA A 186 -13.70 6.86 -12.14
N GLU A 187 -13.37 7.93 -11.40
CA GLU A 187 -12.00 8.45 -11.29
C GLU A 187 -11.05 7.40 -10.70
N ASP A 188 -11.50 6.66 -9.69
CA ASP A 188 -10.72 5.59 -9.05
C ASP A 188 -10.52 4.40 -10.00
N LEU A 189 -11.56 4.00 -10.74
CA LEU A 189 -11.45 2.92 -11.73
C LEU A 189 -10.45 3.27 -12.84
N GLN A 190 -10.49 4.51 -13.34
CA GLN A 190 -9.52 5.00 -14.31
C GLN A 190 -8.10 5.04 -13.75
N ALA A 191 -7.94 5.45 -12.48
CA ALA A 191 -6.65 5.45 -11.81
C ALA A 191 -6.09 4.04 -11.64
N LEU A 192 -6.89 3.12 -11.08
CA LEU A 192 -6.53 1.72 -10.87
C LEU A 192 -6.10 1.06 -12.19
N LYS A 193 -6.86 1.29 -13.28
CA LYS A 193 -6.53 0.74 -14.61
C LYS A 193 -5.18 1.23 -15.15
N LYS A 194 -4.79 2.48 -14.87
CA LYS A 194 -3.48 3.00 -15.32
C LYS A 194 -2.34 2.56 -14.40
N ILE A 195 -2.56 2.54 -13.09
CA ILE A 195 -1.51 2.24 -12.11
C ILE A 195 -1.19 0.74 -12.07
N SER A 196 -2.18 -0.14 -12.22
CA SER A 196 -1.99 -1.60 -12.29
C SER A 196 -1.03 -2.04 -13.40
N GLY A 197 -0.96 -1.30 -14.51
CA GLY A 197 -0.01 -1.58 -15.58
C GLY A 197 1.44 -1.18 -15.28
N LEU A 198 1.70 -0.51 -14.16
CA LEU A 198 3.01 0.05 -13.77
C LEU A 198 3.58 -0.58 -12.49
N VAL A 199 2.72 -0.93 -11.53
CA VAL A 199 3.10 -1.42 -10.19
C VAL A 199 2.02 -2.36 -9.65
N ASN A 200 2.38 -3.27 -8.75
CA ASN A 200 1.42 -4.13 -8.06
C ASN A 200 0.48 -3.28 -7.19
N VAL A 201 -0.83 -3.36 -7.41
CA VAL A 201 -1.81 -2.53 -6.70
C VAL A 201 -2.64 -3.37 -5.72
N ILE A 202 -2.72 -2.91 -4.47
CA ILE A 202 -3.62 -3.44 -3.45
C ILE A 202 -4.64 -2.34 -3.07
N PRO A 203 -5.94 -2.57 -3.30
CA PRO A 203 -6.96 -1.57 -2.99
C PRO A 203 -7.31 -1.57 -1.51
N ILE A 204 -7.47 -0.37 -0.95
CA ILE A 204 -7.73 -0.11 0.46
C ILE A 204 -9.00 0.75 0.58
N LEU A 205 -10.00 0.23 1.30
CA LEU A 205 -11.16 0.99 1.70
C LEU A 205 -10.81 1.83 2.94
N ALA A 206 -10.65 3.13 2.74
CA ALA A 206 -10.32 4.08 3.79
C ALA A 206 -11.55 4.45 4.63
N LYS A 207 -11.31 4.95 5.85
CA LYS A 207 -12.35 5.37 6.80
C LYS A 207 -13.35 4.26 7.09
N GLY A 208 -12.84 3.07 7.41
CA GLY A 208 -13.65 1.87 7.71
C GLY A 208 -14.72 2.09 8.78
N ASP A 209 -14.47 3.01 9.71
CA ASP A 209 -15.37 3.46 10.77
C ASP A 209 -16.65 4.16 10.27
N SER A 210 -16.69 4.54 8.99
CA SER A 210 -17.85 5.19 8.36
C SER A 210 -18.88 4.22 7.80
N TYR A 211 -18.62 2.92 7.82
CA TYR A 211 -19.45 1.89 7.21
C TYR A 211 -19.93 0.86 8.24
N THR A 212 -21.07 0.25 7.96
CA THR A 212 -21.54 -0.96 8.64
C THR A 212 -20.94 -2.22 8.00
N LYS A 213 -20.96 -3.36 8.71
CA LYS A 213 -20.46 -4.65 8.15
C LYS A 213 -21.14 -4.99 6.82
N ASN A 214 -22.46 -4.82 6.77
CA ASN A 214 -23.26 -5.17 5.61
C ASN A 214 -22.92 -4.25 4.42
N GLU A 215 -22.74 -2.95 4.67
CA GLU A 215 -22.28 -2.01 3.65
C GLU A 215 -20.89 -2.39 3.12
N ILE A 216 -19.96 -2.83 3.99
CA ILE A 216 -18.63 -3.29 3.57
C ILE A 216 -18.73 -4.53 2.69
N ILE A 217 -19.51 -5.55 3.07
CA ILE A 217 -19.66 -6.79 2.30
C ILE A 217 -20.21 -6.48 0.90
N GLN A 218 -21.26 -5.65 0.83
CA GLN A 218 -21.86 -5.23 -0.44
C GLN A 218 -20.87 -4.43 -1.29
N LEU A 219 -20.11 -3.53 -0.68
CA LEU A 219 -19.10 -2.73 -1.37
C LEU A 219 -17.97 -3.61 -1.91
N LYS A 220 -17.49 -4.59 -1.14
CA LYS A 220 -16.47 -5.55 -1.60
C LYS A 220 -16.94 -6.34 -2.82
N GLN A 221 -18.19 -6.83 -2.80
CA GLN A 221 -18.79 -7.54 -3.93
C GLN A 221 -18.85 -6.63 -5.16
N GLN A 222 -19.47 -5.46 -5.03
CA GLN A 222 -19.59 -4.48 -6.12
C GLN A 222 -18.23 -4.04 -6.68
N PHE A 223 -17.25 -3.84 -5.81
CA PHE A 223 -15.88 -3.52 -6.23
C PHE A 223 -15.29 -4.64 -7.08
N ASN A 224 -15.34 -5.88 -6.60
CA ASN A 224 -14.78 -7.02 -7.33
C ASN A 224 -15.48 -7.27 -8.66
N ASP A 225 -16.80 -7.10 -8.72
CA ASP A 225 -17.58 -7.19 -9.96
C ASP A 225 -17.08 -6.16 -10.98
N LEU A 226 -16.94 -4.89 -10.58
CA LEU A 226 -16.44 -3.82 -11.44
C LEU A 226 -14.99 -4.03 -11.88
N ILE A 227 -14.11 -4.48 -10.98
CA ILE A 227 -12.72 -4.80 -11.34
C ILE A 227 -12.66 -5.90 -12.40
N SER A 228 -13.52 -6.90 -12.30
CA SER A 228 -13.63 -7.98 -13.29
C SER A 228 -14.19 -7.49 -14.62
N GLU A 229 -15.22 -6.65 -14.59
CA GLU A 229 -15.88 -6.06 -15.77
C GLU A 229 -14.92 -5.16 -16.58
N TYR A 230 -14.13 -4.33 -15.90
CA TYR A 230 -13.20 -3.41 -16.55
C TYR A 230 -11.83 -4.02 -16.88
N HIS A 231 -11.63 -5.31 -16.56
CA HIS A 231 -10.39 -6.06 -16.70
C HIS A 231 -9.18 -5.31 -16.09
N ILE A 232 -9.29 -5.01 -14.79
CA ILE A 232 -8.22 -4.34 -14.04
C ILE A 232 -7.39 -5.40 -13.30
N ASP A 233 -6.11 -5.53 -13.69
CA ASP A 233 -5.18 -6.50 -13.11
C ASP A 233 -4.62 -6.01 -11.77
N LEU A 234 -5.34 -6.31 -10.67
CA LEU A 234 -4.87 -6.04 -9.32
C LEU A 234 -3.98 -7.18 -8.79
N PHE A 235 -3.19 -6.89 -7.76
CA PHE A 235 -2.40 -7.92 -7.08
C PHE A 235 -3.34 -8.98 -6.47
N LYS A 236 -3.12 -10.24 -6.85
CA LYS A 236 -3.97 -11.35 -6.42
C LYS A 236 -3.52 -11.83 -5.04
N CYS A 237 -4.16 -11.32 -4.01
CA CYS A 237 -3.98 -11.78 -2.64
C CYS A 237 -4.51 -13.22 -2.47
N GLN A 238 -3.70 -14.22 -2.83
CA GLN A 238 -4.02 -15.63 -2.58
C GLN A 238 -3.59 -16.00 -1.16
N CYS A 239 -4.45 -15.72 -0.18
CA CYS A 239 -4.27 -16.32 1.13
C CYS A 239 -4.76 -17.76 1.07
N ASN A 240 -3.84 -18.72 1.02
CA ASN A 240 -4.18 -20.10 1.36
C ASN A 240 -4.89 -20.10 2.72
N ASN A 241 -5.93 -20.93 2.88
CA ASN A 241 -6.78 -21.03 4.08
C ASN A 241 -6.03 -21.34 5.40
N SER A 242 -4.70 -21.40 5.38
CA SER A 242 -3.79 -21.66 6.50
C SER A 242 -3.63 -20.47 7.46
N TYR A 243 -3.94 -19.24 7.06
CA TYR A 243 -3.92 -18.09 7.97
C TYR A 243 -5.21 -18.05 8.80
N GLN A 244 -5.11 -18.42 10.08
CA GLN A 244 -6.23 -18.58 11.01
C GLN A 244 -6.86 -17.25 11.48
N GLU A 245 -6.19 -16.11 11.27
CA GLU A 245 -6.71 -14.78 11.59
C GLU A 245 -7.70 -14.29 10.52
N LYS A 246 -8.93 -14.82 10.56
CA LYS A 246 -10.04 -14.29 9.76
C LYS A 246 -10.58 -13.02 10.42
N GLY A 247 -10.16 -11.86 9.90
CA GLY A 247 -10.83 -10.59 10.20
C GLY A 247 -12.31 -10.63 9.84
N GLN A 248 -13.10 -9.73 10.43
CA GLN A 248 -14.55 -9.69 10.24
C GLN A 248 -14.97 -9.35 8.80
N PHE A 249 -14.08 -8.72 8.04
CA PHE A 249 -14.35 -8.27 6.68
C PHE A 249 -13.85 -9.25 5.60
N GLY A 250 -13.36 -10.42 6.01
CA GLY A 250 -12.74 -11.39 5.11
C GLY A 250 -11.33 -10.98 4.67
N ILE A 251 -10.58 -11.94 4.11
CA ILE A 251 -9.16 -11.78 3.78
C ILE A 251 -8.97 -11.20 2.36
N THR A 252 -10.06 -11.07 1.58
CA THR A 252 -9.97 -10.57 0.20
C THR A 252 -9.98 -9.04 0.16
N PRO A 253 -9.16 -8.44 -0.72
CA PRO A 253 -9.22 -7.01 -0.98
C PRO A 253 -10.60 -6.61 -1.53
N PRO A 254 -11.02 -5.34 -1.34
CA PRO A 254 -10.29 -4.26 -0.69
C PRO A 254 -10.20 -4.42 0.85
N TYR A 255 -9.04 -4.12 1.44
CA TYR A 255 -8.86 -4.17 2.90
C TYR A 255 -9.44 -2.93 3.56
N VAL A 256 -10.15 -3.10 4.68
CA VAL A 256 -10.82 -2.01 5.38
C VAL A 256 -9.90 -1.42 6.43
N ILE A 257 -9.51 -0.16 6.26
CA ILE A 257 -8.55 0.48 7.16
C ILE A 257 -9.16 1.69 7.85
N ILE A 258 -8.91 1.74 9.15
CA ILE A 258 -9.13 2.90 10.00
C ILE A 258 -7.74 3.44 10.38
N SER A 259 -7.53 4.75 10.29
CA SER A 259 -6.23 5.37 10.59
C SER A 259 -6.41 6.46 11.64
N SER A 260 -5.61 6.41 12.70
CA SER A 260 -5.56 7.40 13.77
C SER A 260 -4.23 7.32 14.50
N ILE A 261 -3.66 8.47 14.80
CA ILE A 261 -2.45 8.63 15.60
C ILE A 261 -2.75 8.82 17.09
N GLU A 262 -4.02 8.94 17.47
CA GLU A 262 -4.44 9.15 18.86
C GLU A 262 -4.31 7.85 19.66
N GLN A 263 -3.84 7.99 20.90
CA GLN A 263 -3.75 6.90 21.86
C GLN A 263 -4.75 7.11 22.99
N PHE A 264 -5.38 6.02 23.40
CA PHE A 264 -6.31 5.99 24.51
C PHE A 264 -5.90 4.93 25.52
N GLN A 265 -5.99 5.26 26.80
CA GLN A 265 -5.79 4.29 27.87
C GLN A 265 -7.08 3.49 28.07
N VAL A 266 -6.99 2.17 27.87
CA VAL A 266 -8.07 1.21 28.13
C VAL A 266 -7.52 0.16 29.09
N GLY A 267 -7.98 0.19 30.34
CA GLY A 267 -7.39 -0.60 31.42
C GLY A 267 -5.94 -0.18 31.69
N ASN A 268 -5.02 -1.15 31.63
CA ASN A 268 -3.58 -0.94 31.86
C ASN A 268 -2.78 -0.74 30.57
N HIS A 269 -3.45 -0.61 29.41
CA HIS A 269 -2.80 -0.55 28.11
C HIS A 269 -3.18 0.69 27.32
N PHE A 270 -2.25 1.15 26.48
CA PHE A 270 -2.50 2.20 25.51
C PHE A 270 -2.81 1.57 24.15
N ILE A 271 -3.96 1.91 23.60
CA ILE A 271 -4.39 1.47 22.27
C ILE A 271 -4.42 2.66 21.31
N TYR A 272 -4.08 2.41 20.04
CA TYR A 272 -4.26 3.39 18.98
C TYR A 272 -5.67 3.27 18.43
N GLY A 273 -6.42 4.37 18.42
CA GLY A 273 -7.81 4.29 18.02
C GLY A 273 -8.46 5.62 17.70
N ARG A 274 -9.77 5.57 17.45
CA ARG A 274 -10.63 6.75 17.34
C ARG A 274 -11.69 6.69 18.43
N LYS A 275 -11.89 7.79 19.14
CA LYS A 275 -12.92 7.92 20.17
C LYS A 275 -14.21 8.48 19.58
N PHE A 276 -15.31 7.80 19.85
CA PHE A 276 -16.67 8.21 19.54
C PHE A 276 -17.49 8.34 20.83
N PRO A 277 -18.66 9.01 20.80
CA PRO A 277 -19.54 9.09 21.97
C PRO A 277 -19.96 7.73 22.53
N TRP A 278 -20.04 6.70 21.67
CA TRP A 278 -20.49 5.36 22.01
C TRP A 278 -19.35 4.35 22.28
N GLY A 279 -18.09 4.75 22.15
CA GLY A 279 -16.94 3.89 22.49
C GLY A 279 -15.67 4.21 21.69
N ILE A 280 -14.68 3.32 21.80
CA ILE A 280 -13.35 3.50 21.19
C ILE A 280 -13.13 2.41 20.16
N CYS A 281 -12.75 2.82 18.96
CA CYS A 281 -12.39 1.93 17.87
C CYS A 281 -10.88 1.71 17.85
N ASP A 282 -10.43 0.54 18.30
CA ASP A 282 -9.04 0.09 18.16
C ASP A 282 -8.73 -0.25 16.70
N ILE A 283 -7.68 0.37 16.15
CA ILE A 283 -7.26 0.21 14.76
C ILE A 283 -6.54 -1.11 14.49
N PHE A 284 -5.94 -1.71 15.50
CA PHE A 284 -5.19 -2.96 15.36
C PHE A 284 -6.06 -4.19 15.63
N ASN A 285 -7.27 -4.00 16.16
CA ASN A 285 -8.22 -5.06 16.38
C ASN A 285 -8.82 -5.53 15.03
N PRO A 286 -8.63 -6.82 14.63
CA PRO A 286 -9.18 -7.39 13.39
C PRO A 286 -10.71 -7.36 13.27
N GLN A 287 -11.43 -7.14 14.37
CA GLN A 287 -12.88 -6.94 14.37
C GLN A 287 -13.29 -5.53 13.92
N HIS A 288 -12.39 -4.56 14.04
CA HIS A 288 -12.66 -3.16 13.68
C HIS A 288 -11.98 -2.75 12.38
N SER A 289 -10.77 -3.26 12.10
CA SER A 289 -9.92 -2.81 10.99
C SER A 289 -8.99 -3.94 10.55
N ASP A 290 -8.80 -4.06 9.23
CA ASP A 290 -7.90 -5.04 8.61
C ASP A 290 -6.43 -4.59 8.65
N LEU A 291 -6.08 -3.52 9.39
CA LEU A 291 -4.73 -2.95 9.38
C LEU A 291 -3.66 -3.93 9.89
N SER A 292 -3.94 -4.68 10.95
CA SER A 292 -3.04 -5.72 11.46
C SER A 292 -2.86 -6.85 10.45
N ILE A 293 -3.94 -7.29 9.82
CA ILE A 293 -3.94 -8.32 8.77
C ILE A 293 -3.11 -7.86 7.57
N LEU A 294 -3.36 -6.64 7.07
CA LEU A 294 -2.63 -6.09 5.93
C LEU A 294 -1.12 -6.00 6.23
N TYR A 295 -0.75 -5.54 7.43
CA TYR A 295 0.65 -5.47 7.84
C TYR A 295 1.31 -6.85 7.84
N LYS A 296 0.66 -7.85 8.46
CA LYS A 296 1.13 -9.25 8.49
C LYS A 296 1.28 -9.83 7.09
N LEU A 297 0.32 -9.56 6.20
CA LEU A 297 0.35 -10.06 4.83
C LEU A 297 1.42 -9.38 3.96
N LEU A 298 1.56 -8.06 4.04
CA LEU A 298 2.54 -7.31 3.25
C LEU A 298 3.97 -7.68 3.60
N ILE A 299 4.27 -7.77 4.89
CA ILE A 299 5.63 -8.05 5.36
C ILE A 299 5.87 -9.55 5.36
N GLY A 300 4.98 -10.35 5.92
CA GLY A 300 5.19 -11.79 6.10
C GLY A 300 5.07 -12.59 4.80
N HIS A 301 3.94 -12.49 4.12
CA HIS A 301 3.58 -13.44 3.05
C HIS A 301 3.89 -12.93 1.65
N TYR A 302 3.52 -11.67 1.36
CA TYR A 302 3.59 -11.12 0.01
C TYR A 302 4.89 -10.42 -0.32
N CYS A 303 5.79 -10.19 0.64
CA CYS A 303 6.99 -9.37 0.43
C CYS A 303 7.83 -9.86 -0.77
N PHE A 304 8.23 -11.14 -0.78
CA PHE A 304 9.03 -11.70 -1.88
C PHE A 304 8.25 -11.81 -3.19
N GLU A 305 6.95 -12.14 -3.12
CA GLU A 305 6.09 -12.21 -4.31
C GLU A 305 5.96 -10.84 -4.97
N LEU A 306 5.75 -9.78 -4.20
CA LEU A 306 5.67 -8.40 -4.68
C LEU A 306 6.99 -7.98 -5.35
N ILE A 307 8.14 -8.28 -4.73
CA ILE A 307 9.46 -8.00 -5.31
C ILE A 307 9.63 -8.76 -6.64
N SER A 308 9.28 -10.05 -6.68
CA SER A 308 9.37 -10.87 -7.90
C SER A 308 8.46 -10.37 -9.02
N LEU A 309 7.22 -9.97 -8.71
CA LEU A 309 6.31 -9.38 -9.70
C LEU A 309 6.80 -8.02 -10.19
N THR A 310 7.43 -7.22 -9.32
CA THR A 310 8.05 -5.96 -9.72
C THR A 310 9.22 -6.18 -10.68
N GLU A 311 9.99 -7.25 -10.51
CA GLU A 311 11.02 -7.65 -11.48
C GLU A 311 10.40 -7.93 -12.86
N TYR A 312 9.27 -8.63 -12.92
CA TYR A 312 8.54 -8.85 -14.17
C TYR A 312 8.06 -7.53 -14.80
N LEU A 313 7.49 -6.62 -14.01
CA LEU A 313 7.04 -5.31 -14.49
C LEU A 313 8.20 -4.45 -15.01
N TYR A 314 9.35 -4.49 -14.32
CA TYR A 314 10.58 -3.82 -14.74
C TYR A 314 11.07 -4.36 -16.09
N ASN A 315 11.14 -5.68 -16.26
CA ASN A 315 11.54 -6.30 -17.52
C ASN A 315 10.60 -5.92 -18.68
N LYS A 316 9.29 -5.89 -18.43
CA LYS A 316 8.30 -5.41 -19.41
C LYS A 316 8.50 -3.93 -19.76
N TYR A 317 8.85 -3.10 -18.79
CA TYR A 317 9.20 -1.69 -19.03
C TYR A 317 10.45 -1.56 -19.90
N GLU A 318 11.51 -2.31 -19.59
CA GLU A 318 12.75 -2.30 -20.37
C GLU A 318 12.55 -2.73 -21.82
N GLN A 319 11.74 -3.78 -22.05
CA GLN A 319 11.41 -4.24 -23.40
C GLN A 319 10.72 -3.13 -24.20
N LYS A 320 9.73 -2.45 -23.62
CA LYS A 320 9.04 -1.32 -24.25
C LYS A 320 10.00 -0.17 -24.58
N GLU A 321 10.92 0.16 -23.69
CA GLU A 321 11.90 1.22 -23.95
C GLU A 321 12.88 0.83 -25.07
N LYS A 322 13.34 -0.42 -25.11
CA LYS A 322 14.18 -0.94 -26.20
C LYS A 322 13.44 -0.90 -27.55
N GLU A 323 12.16 -1.26 -27.58
CA GLU A 323 11.32 -1.19 -28.79
C GLU A 323 11.15 0.25 -29.28
N LYS A 324 10.86 1.21 -28.38
CA LYS A 324 10.78 2.63 -28.72
C LYS A 324 12.09 3.14 -29.32
N LEU A 325 13.23 2.79 -28.73
CA LEU A 325 14.55 3.16 -29.25
C LEU A 325 14.80 2.57 -30.64
N LYS A 326 14.45 1.29 -30.87
CA LYS A 326 14.55 0.67 -32.20
C LYS A 326 13.70 1.39 -33.25
N LEU A 327 12.47 1.76 -32.91
CA LEU A 327 11.59 2.51 -33.81
C LEU A 327 12.16 3.90 -34.13
N GLN A 328 12.71 4.59 -33.13
CA GLN A 328 13.36 5.89 -33.34
C GLN A 328 14.59 5.79 -34.25
N LEU A 329 15.45 4.79 -34.04
CA LEU A 329 16.62 4.53 -34.89
C LEU A 329 16.19 4.15 -36.32
N SER A 330 15.15 3.32 -36.47
CA SER A 330 14.57 2.97 -37.76
C SER A 330 14.04 4.21 -38.50
N ASN A 331 13.31 5.08 -37.80
CA ASN A 331 12.79 6.32 -38.37
C ASN A 331 13.92 7.29 -38.77
N GLN A 332 14.97 7.41 -37.95
CA GLN A 332 16.14 8.22 -38.29
C GLN A 332 16.90 7.66 -39.51
N ASN A 333 17.06 6.34 -39.58
CA ASN A 333 17.69 5.68 -40.74
C ASN A 333 16.85 5.84 -42.00
N TRP A 334 15.52 5.73 -41.89
CA TRP A 334 14.60 5.98 -43.00
C TRP A 334 14.70 7.44 -43.48
N LEU A 335 14.68 8.42 -42.57
CA LEU A 335 14.84 9.84 -42.92
C LEU A 335 16.20 10.10 -43.58
N ARG A 336 17.29 9.50 -43.07
CA ARG A 336 18.63 9.61 -43.68
C ARG A 336 18.66 9.02 -45.09
N ASN A 337 18.05 7.86 -45.31
CA ASN A 337 17.97 7.23 -46.63
C ASN A 337 17.11 8.05 -47.60
N LEU A 338 16.01 8.63 -47.13
CA LEU A 338 15.16 9.50 -47.93
C LEU A 338 15.90 10.79 -48.31
N LEU A 339 16.61 11.42 -47.37
CA LEU A 339 17.45 12.59 -47.66
C LEU A 339 18.55 12.26 -48.67
N ARG A 340 19.22 11.10 -48.57
CA ARG A 340 20.18 10.64 -49.60
C ARG A 340 19.54 10.48 -50.98
N TYR A 341 18.32 9.93 -51.04
CA TYR A 341 17.60 9.75 -52.29
C TYR A 341 17.19 11.07 -52.96
N PHE A 342 16.81 12.08 -52.18
CA PHE A 342 16.39 13.38 -52.71
C PHE A 342 17.53 14.37 -52.98
N PHE A 343 18.65 14.27 -52.24
CA PHE A 343 19.75 15.22 -52.34
C PHE A 343 21.00 14.72 -53.08
N ASN A 344 21.01 13.48 -53.63
CA ASN A 344 22.14 12.91 -54.38
C ASN A 344 23.51 13.16 -53.68
N LEU A 345 23.58 12.84 -52.38
CA LEU A 345 24.80 12.85 -51.57
C LEU A 345 25.29 11.43 -51.28
#